data_AF-A0A6B0X5S2-F1
#
_entry.id   AF-A0A6B0X5S2-F1
#
_cell.length_a   1.000
_cell.length_b   1.000
_cell.length_c   1.000
_cell.angle_alpha   90.00
_cell.angle_beta   90.00
_cell.angle_gamma   90.00
#
_symmetry.space_group_name_H-M   'P 1'
#
loop_
_entity.id
_entity.type
_entity.pdbx_description
1 polymer ?
#
loop_
_entity_poly.entity_id
_entity_poly.type
_entity_poly.pdbx_seq_one_letter_code
_entity_poly.pdbx_strand_id
1 'polypeptide(L)' 'MIVNDRELDVTLGRIAHFQRQIAHLRNIETHPENYRGSVSGFLAEVDRMQLEVREYLSLHPTELERG' A
#
# COMPACT_ATOMS: atom_id res chain seq x y z
N MET A 1 10.81 2.67 -2.63
CA MET A 1 11.54 1.58 -3.28
C MET A 1 11.98 0.62 -2.21
N ILE A 2 11.50 -0.62 -2.28
CA ILE A 2 11.82 -1.71 -1.34
C ILE A 2 13.11 -2.37 -1.79
N VAL A 3 14.10 -2.54 -0.90
CA VAL A 3 15.38 -3.18 -1.25
C VAL A 3 15.68 -4.45 -0.46
N ASN A 4 14.83 -4.80 0.50
CA ASN A 4 14.99 -6.01 1.32
C ASN A 4 13.64 -6.47 1.92
N ASP A 5 13.63 -7.69 2.45
CA ASP A 5 12.42 -8.29 3.05
C ASP A 5 11.89 -7.51 4.25
N ARG A 6 12.75 -6.83 5.02
CA ARG A 6 12.30 -6.01 6.14
C ARG A 6 11.46 -4.82 5.65
N GLU A 7 11.88 -4.18 4.58
CA GLU A 7 11.13 -3.08 3.96
C GLU A 7 9.87 -3.57 3.25
N LEU A 8 9.89 -4.79 2.69
CA LEU A 8 8.71 -5.46 2.17
C LEU A 8 7.66 -5.62 3.27
N ASP A 9 8.06 -6.20 4.41
CA ASP A 9 7.16 -6.42 5.56
C ASP A 9 6.57 -5.11 6.11
N VAL A 10 7.41 -4.07 6.23
CA VAL A 10 6.95 -2.74 6.65
C VAL A 10 5.93 -2.18 5.65
N THR A 11 6.19 -2.32 4.35
CA THR A 11 5.30 -1.80 3.30
C THR A 11 3.97 -2.56 3.28
N LEU A 12 3.99 -3.89 3.38
CA LEU A 12 2.79 -4.71 3.51
C LEU A 12 1.97 -4.34 4.76
N GLY A 13 2.64 -4.11 5.89
CA GLY A 13 2.00 -3.64 7.12
C GLY A 13 1.30 -2.28 6.95
N ARG A 14 1.93 -1.34 6.24
CA ARG A 14 1.35 -0.02 5.93
C ARG A 14 0.14 -0.14 4.99
N ILE A 15 0.21 -0.97 3.95
CA ILE A 15 -0.92 -1.27 3.05
C ILE A 15 -2.11 -1.80 3.87
N ALA A 16 -1.89 -2.81 4.71
CA ALA A 16 -2.94 -3.40 5.54
C ALA A 16 -3.55 -2.39 6.52
N HIS A 17 -2.75 -1.47 7.06
CA HIS A 17 -3.26 -0.38 7.89
C HIS A 17 -4.20 0.55 7.10
N PHE A 18 -3.79 1.04 5.93
CA PHE A 18 -4.64 1.92 5.13
C PHE A 18 -5.91 1.23 4.62
N GLN A 19 -5.83 -0.03 4.22
CA GLN A 19 -7.02 -0.80 3.83
C GLN A 19 -8.03 -0.91 4.97
N ARG A 20 -7.58 -1.10 6.23
CA ARG A 20 -8.46 -1.09 7.40
C ARG A 20 -9.11 0.28 7.63
N GLN A 21 -8.37 1.37 7.45
CA GLN A 21 -8.93 2.72 7.56
C GLN A 21 -9.99 3.00 6.48
N ILE A 22 -9.73 2.60 5.24
CA ILE A 22 -10.71 2.70 4.14
C ILE A 22 -11.96 1.87 4.46
N ALA A 23 -11.78 0.62 4.90
CA ALA A 23 -12.90 -0.25 5.28
C ALA A 23 -13.72 0.33 6.44
N HIS A 24 -13.07 0.96 7.42
CA HIS A 24 -13.75 1.67 8.49
C HIS A 24 -14.57 2.85 7.96
N LEU A 25 -13.96 3.73 7.17
CA LEU A 25 -14.61 4.91 6.57
C LEU A 25 -15.82 4.53 5.71
N ARG A 26 -15.76 3.40 5.01
CA ARG A 26 -16.87 2.86 4.21
C ARG A 26 -18.14 2.58 5.04
N ASN A 27 -17.99 2.33 6.34
CA ASN A 27 -19.12 2.04 7.23
C ASN A 27 -19.61 3.27 8.01
N ILE A 28 -18.77 4.29 8.18
CA ILE A 28 -19.09 5.44 9.05
C ILE A 28 -19.41 6.73 8.30
N GLU A 29 -18.88 6.93 7.09
CA GLU A 29 -19.17 8.13 6.30
C GLU A 29 -20.43 7.92 5.45
N THR A 30 -21.44 8.74 5.69
CA THR A 30 -22.76 8.62 5.05
C THR A 30 -22.87 9.43 3.77
N HIS A 31 -22.00 10.43 3.57
CA HIS A 31 -22.02 11.30 2.39
C HIS A 31 -21.01 10.79 1.35
N PRO A 32 -21.45 10.40 0.14
CA PRO A 32 -20.57 9.82 -0.87
C PRO A 32 -19.39 10.72 -1.27
N GLU A 33 -19.59 12.03 -1.37
CA GLU A 33 -18.51 12.95 -1.73
C GLU A 33 -17.49 13.13 -0.61
N ASN A 34 -17.93 13.19 0.65
CA ASN A 34 -17.03 13.21 1.79
C ASN A 34 -16.23 11.90 1.85
N TYR A 35 -16.89 10.75 1.64
CA TYR A 35 -16.22 9.46 1.61
C TYR A 35 -15.11 9.44 0.56
N ARG A 36 -15.42 9.82 -0.69
CA ARG A 36 -14.43 9.90 -1.78
C ARG A 36 -13.28 10.82 -1.42
N GLY A 37 -13.56 12.01 -0.88
CA GLY A 37 -12.56 12.94 -0.37
C GLY A 37 -11.64 12.29 0.66
N SER A 38 -12.23 11.68 1.70
CA SER A 38 -11.51 11.05 2.81
C SER A 38 -10.66 9.85 2.42
N VAL A 39 -11.09 9.02 1.45
CA VAL A 39 -10.35 7.81 1.08
C VAL A 39 -9.36 7.99 -0.07
N SER A 40 -9.49 9.06 -0.87
CA SER A 40 -8.69 9.26 -2.08
C SER A 40 -7.17 9.21 -1.83
N GLY A 41 -6.70 9.87 -0.77
CA GLY A 41 -5.28 9.85 -0.39
C GLY A 41 -4.79 8.47 0.04
N PHE A 42 -5.61 7.72 0.80
CA PHE A 42 -5.26 6.35 1.19
C PHE A 42 -5.19 5.41 -0.01
N LEU A 43 -6.13 5.51 -0.94
CA LEU A 43 -6.14 4.70 -2.15
C LEU A 43 -4.91 4.97 -3.03
N ALA A 44 -4.60 6.23 -3.29
CA ALA A 44 -3.42 6.60 -4.08
C ALA A 44 -2.11 6.09 -3.45
N GLU A 45 -1.99 6.16 -2.13
CA GLU A 45 -0.80 5.68 -1.41
C GLU A 45 -0.74 4.13 -1.40
N VAL A 46 -1.88 3.44 -1.30
CA VAL A 46 -1.95 1.97 -1.46
C VAL A 46 -1.51 1.56 -2.86
N ASP A 47 -1.99 2.24 -3.91
CA ASP A 47 -1.63 1.94 -5.29
C ASP A 47 -0.13 2.10 -5.52
N ARG A 48 0.45 3.20 -5.03
CA ARG A 48 1.89 3.46 -5.09
C ARG A 48 2.71 2.39 -4.34
N MET A 49 2.29 2.00 -3.14
CA MET A 49 3.00 0.97 -2.37
C MET A 49 2.84 -0.43 -2.99
N GLN A 50 1.69 -0.77 -3.56
CA GLN A 50 1.51 -2.03 -4.27
C GLN A 50 2.39 -2.12 -5.53
N LEU A 51 2.60 -1.00 -6.23
CA LEU A 51 3.56 -0.94 -7.32
C LEU A 51 4.97 -1.32 -6.84
N GLU A 52 5.44 -0.72 -5.75
CA GLU A 52 6.76 -1.04 -5.18
C GLU A 52 6.89 -2.50 -4.73
N VAL A 53 5.84 -3.04 -4.08
CA VAL A 53 5.80 -4.46 -3.67
C VAL A 53 5.90 -5.37 -4.88
N ARG A 54 5.14 -5.08 -5.95
CA ARG A 54 5.17 -5.85 -7.18
C ARG A 54 6.55 -5.80 -7.83
N GLU A 55 7.15 -4.61 -7.92
CA GLU A 55 8.48 -4.42 -8.50
C GLU A 55 9.53 -5.24 -7.73
N TYR A 56 9.52 -5.18 -6.41
CA TYR A 56 10.43 -5.97 -5.56
C TYR A 56 10.24 -7.47 -5.74
N LEU A 57 9.00 -7.97 -5.65
CA LEU A 57 8.70 -9.40 -5.75
C LEU A 57 8.84 -9.97 -7.17
N SER A 58 9.00 -9.11 -8.18
CA SER A 58 9.28 -9.55 -9.55
C SER A 58 10.76 -9.89 -9.78
N LEU A 59 11.64 -9.56 -8.82
CA LEU A 59 13.07 -9.85 -8.89
C LEU A 59 13.42 -11.04 -8.00
N HIS A 60 14.25 -11.96 -8.49
CA HIS A 60 14.81 -13.01 -7.65
C HIS A 60 15.88 -12.42 -6.71
N PRO A 61 16.04 -12.89 -5.46
CA PRO A 61 17.06 -12.38 -4.54
C PRO A 61 18.49 -12.32 -5.12
N THR A 62 18.86 -13.30 -5.97
CA THR A 62 20.17 -13.32 -6.66
C THR A 62 20.37 -12.18 -7.68
N GLU A 63 19.29 -11.58 -8.18
CA GLU A 63 19.36 -10.40 -9.05
C GLU A 63 19.54 -9.11 -8.24
N LEU A 64 18.98 -9.08 -7.03
CA LEU A 64 19.13 -7.96 -6.09
C LEU A 64 20.55 -7.84 -5.51
N GLU A 65 21.27 -8.95 -5.34
CA GLU A 65 22.67 -8.95 -4.88
C GLU A 65 23.67 -8.39 -5.89
N ARG A 66 23.27 -8.23 -7.16
CA ARG A 66 24.13 -7.80 -8.27
C ARG A 66 23.94 -6.34 -8.69
N GLY A 67 22.97 -5.64 -8.10
CA GLY A 67 22.67 -4.22 -8.35
C GLY A 67 23.18 -3.33 -7.21
#